data_AF-X1MD93-F1
#
_entry.id   AF-X1MD93-F1
#
_cell.length_a   1.000
_cell.length_b   1.000
_cell.length_c   1.000
_cell.angle_alpha   90.00
_cell.angle_beta   90.00
_cell.angle_gamma   90.00
#
_symmetry.space_group_name_H-M   'P 1'
#
loop_
_entity.id
_entity.type
_entity.pdbx_description
1 polymer ?
#
loop_
_entity_poly.entity_id
_entity_poly.type
_entity_poly.pdbx_seq_one_letter_code
_entity_poly.pdbx_strand_id
1 'polypeptide(L)'
;MWLDWWRDLLLVKVGCNEAITNVDLEATLIDSARGYNLAQVKAFINSIQATAEQLRQNANPQLVLEVLMISIPRRKENISVKHG
;
A
#
# COMPACT_ATOMS: atom_id res chain seq x y z
N MET A 1 10.27 1.48 -5.54
CA MET A 1 10.27 2.15 -4.21
C MET A 1 8.90 2.33 -3.56
N TRP A 2 7.77 2.53 -4.26
CA TRP A 2 6.43 2.43 -3.63
C TRP A 2 5.68 1.14 -3.97
N LEU A 3 5.71 0.70 -5.23
CA LEU A 3 5.07 -0.56 -5.64
C LEU A 3 5.65 -1.77 -4.89
N ASP A 4 6.98 -1.81 -4.71
CA ASP A 4 7.67 -2.89 -4.00
C ASP A 4 7.26 -2.97 -2.53
N TRP A 5 7.07 -1.82 -1.88
CA TRP A 5 6.58 -1.76 -0.51
C TRP A 5 5.15 -2.32 -0.39
N TRP A 6 4.24 -1.91 -1.27
CA TRP A 6 2.86 -2.39 -1.25
C TRP A 6 2.74 -3.86 -1.68
N ARG A 7 3.63 -4.33 -2.55
CA ARG A 7 3.79 -5.75 -2.88
C ARG A 7 4.22 -6.55 -1.65
N ASP A 8 5.25 -6.13 -0.95
CA ASP A 8 5.71 -6.84 0.25
C ASP A 8 4.64 -6.79 1.37
N LEU A 9 3.92 -5.69 1.49
CA LEU A 9 2.77 -5.58 2.40
C LEU A 9 1.64 -6.57 2.03
N LEU A 10 1.38 -6.76 0.74
CA LEU A 10 0.44 -7.76 0.23
C LEU A 10 0.90 -9.18 0.57
N LEU A 11 2.18 -9.48 0.36
CA LEU A 11 2.79 -10.79 0.66
C LEU A 11 2.66 -11.12 2.15
N VAL A 12 3.00 -10.18 3.03
CA VAL A 12 2.80 -10.33 4.48
C VAL A 12 1.33 -10.54 4.83
N LYS A 13 0.41 -9.85 4.14
CA LYS A 13 -1.03 -10.00 4.37
C LYS A 13 -1.60 -11.37 4.01
N VAL A 14 -1.00 -12.05 3.04
CA VAL A 14 -1.42 -13.39 2.63
C VAL A 14 -0.59 -14.49 3.31
N GLY A 15 0.34 -14.12 4.19
CA GLY A 15 1.18 -15.05 4.95
C GLY A 15 2.40 -15.57 4.18
N CYS A 16 2.81 -14.90 3.10
CA CYS A 16 3.97 -15.26 2.28
C CYS A 16 5.18 -14.38 2.62
N ASN A 17 5.55 -14.34 3.90
CA ASN A 17 6.64 -13.51 4.38
C ASN A 17 8.00 -13.90 3.77
N GLU A 18 8.20 -15.17 3.44
CA GLU A 18 9.42 -15.67 2.80
C GLU A 18 9.70 -15.08 1.41
N ALA A 19 8.68 -14.49 0.77
CA ALA A 19 8.77 -13.92 -0.57
C ALA A 19 8.97 -12.39 -0.58
N ILE A 20 9.07 -11.75 0.60
CA ILE A 20 9.29 -10.31 0.68
C ILE A 20 10.70 -9.94 0.23
N THR A 21 10.84 -8.79 -0.42
CA THR A 21 12.14 -8.29 -0.87
C THR A 21 12.83 -7.46 0.22
N ASN A 22 12.04 -6.76 1.05
CA ASN A 22 12.53 -5.89 2.13
C ASN A 22 12.57 -6.62 3.48
N VAL A 23 13.38 -7.68 3.59
CA VAL A 23 13.48 -8.53 4.78
C VAL A 23 13.85 -7.73 6.04
N ASP A 24 14.73 -6.74 5.92
CA ASP A 24 15.11 -5.85 7.03
C ASP A 24 13.93 -5.04 7.60
N LEU A 25 12.86 -4.88 6.82
CA LEU A 25 11.66 -4.13 7.18
C LEU A 25 10.47 -5.04 7.50
N GLU A 26 10.67 -6.35 7.62
CA GLU A 26 9.59 -7.32 7.85
C GLU A 26 8.72 -6.95 9.06
N ALA A 27 9.33 -6.61 10.20
CA ALA A 27 8.59 -6.22 11.40
C ALA A 27 7.70 -4.99 11.16
N THR A 28 8.19 -4.01 10.42
CA THR A 28 7.45 -2.81 10.03
C THR A 28 6.32 -3.12 9.05
N LEU A 29 6.53 -4.06 8.12
CA LEU A 29 5.53 -4.54 7.19
C LEU A 29 4.41 -5.30 7.90
N ILE A 30 4.75 -6.18 8.86
CA ILE A 30 3.78 -6.89 9.71
C ILE A 30 2.92 -5.89 10.48
N ASP A 31 3.54 -4.89 11.11
CA ASP A 31 2.81 -3.88 11.85
C ASP A 31 1.89 -3.04 10.93
N SER A 32 2.43 -2.59 9.81
CA SER A 32 1.68 -1.82 8.81
C SER A 32 0.53 -2.63 8.21
N ALA A 33 0.72 -3.92 7.99
CA ALA A 33 -0.30 -4.81 7.46
C ALA A 33 -1.52 -4.79 8.37
N ARG A 34 -1.36 -4.84 9.71
CA ARG A 34 -2.50 -4.79 10.64
C ARG A 34 -3.44 -3.59 10.41
N GLY A 35 -2.90 -2.47 9.93
CA GLY A 35 -3.64 -1.24 9.64
C GLY A 35 -4.46 -1.24 8.34
N TYR A 36 -4.31 -2.21 7.44
CA TYR A 36 -5.03 -2.24 6.16
C TYR A 36 -5.75 -3.58 5.97
N ASN A 37 -6.82 -3.60 5.17
CA ASN A 37 -7.42 -4.86 4.71
C ASN A 37 -6.87 -5.24 3.33
N LEU A 38 -7.03 -6.52 2.95
CA LEU A 38 -6.49 -7.05 1.69
C LEU A 38 -7.04 -6.32 0.44
N ALA A 39 -8.32 -5.93 0.46
CA ALA A 39 -8.93 -5.21 -0.65
C ALA A 39 -8.34 -3.81 -0.83
N GLN A 40 -8.09 -3.09 0.27
CA GLN A 40 -7.43 -1.77 0.26
C GLN A 40 -6.02 -1.86 -0.33
N VAL A 41 -5.25 -2.86 0.09
CA VAL A 41 -3.88 -3.08 -0.44
C VAL A 41 -3.91 -3.35 -1.94
N LYS A 42 -4.78 -4.27 -2.39
CA LYS A 42 -4.94 -4.59 -3.82
C LYS A 42 -5.40 -3.38 -4.65
N ALA A 43 -6.38 -2.64 -4.15
CA ALA A 43 -6.87 -1.44 -4.83
C ALA A 43 -5.76 -0.40 -5.01
N PHE A 44 -4.94 -0.17 -3.98
CA PHE A 44 -3.87 0.80 -4.07
C PHE A 44 -2.75 0.39 -5.02
N ILE A 45 -2.39 -0.91 -5.05
CA ILE A 45 -1.44 -1.46 -6.03
C ILE A 45 -1.92 -1.18 -7.46
N ASN A 46 -3.20 -1.44 -7.73
CA ASN A 46 -3.79 -1.18 -9.04
C ASN A 46 -3.75 0.32 -9.39
N SER A 47 -4.04 1.21 -8.43
CA SER A 47 -3.92 2.66 -8.64
C SER A 47 -2.49 3.08 -8.98
N ILE A 48 -1.47 2.57 -8.26
CA ILE A 48 -0.06 2.84 -8.57
C ILE A 48 0.29 2.41 -10.01
N GLN A 49 -0.16 1.23 -10.42
CA GLN A 49 0.10 0.71 -11.77
C GLN A 49 -0.59 1.54 -12.85
N ALA A 50 -1.85 1.93 -12.63
CA ALA A 50 -2.60 2.78 -13.56
C ALA A 50 -1.98 4.18 -13.69
N THR A 51 -1.55 4.78 -12.57
CA THR A 51 -0.77 6.02 -12.52
C THR A 51 0.52 5.90 -13.32
N ALA A 52 1.29 4.83 -13.14
CA ALA A 52 2.53 4.62 -13.89
C ALA A 52 2.28 4.47 -15.41
N GLU A 53 1.18 3.83 -15.79
CA GLU A 53 0.76 3.72 -17.19
C GLU A 53 0.46 5.09 -17.79
N GLN A 54 -0.32 5.91 -17.09
CA GLN A 54 -0.69 7.25 -17.55
C GLN A 54 0.56 8.14 -17.74
N LEU A 55 1.53 8.06 -16.84
CA LEU A 55 2.81 8.78 -16.99
C LEU A 55 3.56 8.35 -18.26
N ARG A 56 3.60 7.05 -18.59
CA ARG A 56 4.23 6.57 -19.84
C ARG A 56 3.52 7.08 -21.09
N GLN A 57 2.23 7.35 -21.01
CA GLN A 57 1.42 7.84 -22.13
C GLN A 57 1.48 9.38 -22.30
N ASN A 58 2.49 10.05 -21.74
CA ASN A 58 2.67 11.52 -21.74
C ASN A 58 1.60 12.29 -20.94
N ALA A 59 0.96 11.67 -19.94
CA ALA A 59 0.09 12.42 -19.04
C ALA A 59 0.89 13.40 -18.16
N ASN A 60 0.25 14.50 -17.74
CA ASN A 60 0.86 15.50 -16.87
C ASN A 60 1.28 14.86 -15.52
N PRO A 61 2.58 14.86 -15.16
CA PRO A 61 3.07 14.22 -13.94
C PRO A 61 2.45 14.73 -12.64
N GLN A 62 2.07 16.02 -12.58
CA GLN A 62 1.44 16.60 -11.39
C GLN A 62 0.05 16.02 -11.15
N LEU A 63 -0.79 15.99 -12.18
CA LEU A 63 -2.15 15.45 -12.08
C LEU A 63 -2.12 13.97 -11.68
N VAL A 64 -1.19 13.21 -12.25
CA VAL A 64 -1.07 11.78 -11.97
C VAL A 64 -0.61 11.51 -10.54
N LEU A 65 0.24 12.39 -9.98
CA LEU A 65 0.61 12.34 -8.56
C LEU A 65 -0.57 12.68 -7.64
N GLU A 66 -1.38 13.68 -7.97
CA GLU A 66 -2.58 14.03 -7.21
C GLU A 66 -3.57 12.85 -7.13
N VAL A 67 -3.80 12.17 -8.25
CA VAL A 67 -4.66 10.96 -8.30
C VAL A 67 -4.09 9.84 -7.44
N LEU A 68 -2.76 9.65 -7.45
CA LEU A 68 -2.11 8.67 -6.59
C LEU A 68 -2.27 9.01 -5.10
N MET A 69 -2.12 10.27 -4.72
CA MET A 69 -2.26 10.73 -3.35
C MET A 69 -3.69 10.57 -2.84
N ILE A 70 -4.70 10.84 -3.66
CA ILE A 70 -6.12 10.63 -3.33
C ILE A 70 -6.44 9.15 -3.14
N SER A 71 -5.73 8.27 -3.85
CA SER A 71 -5.97 6.83 -3.81
C SER A 71 -5.41 6.14 -2.55
N ILE A 72 -4.60 6.82 -1.74
CA ILE A 72 -3.96 6.23 -0.55
C ILE A 72 -5.06 5.74 0.41
N PRO A 73 -5.12 4.43 0.72
CA PRO A 73 -6.15 3.90 1.59
C PRO A 73 -5.97 4.46 3.00
N ARG A 74 -7.07 4.78 3.66
CA ARG A 74 -7.04 5.15 5.08
C ARG A 74 -6.72 3.92 5.91
N ARG A 75 -5.73 4.05 6.80
CA ARG A 75 -5.42 3.05 7.82
C ARG A 75 -6.67 2.87 8.70
N LYS A 76 -7.06 1.62 9.00
CA LYS A 76 -8.09 1.34 10.00
C LYS A 76 -7.62 1.94 11.32
N GLU A 77 -8.35 2.93 11.80
CA GLU A 77 -8.15 3.48 13.14
C GLU A 77 -8.60 2.43 14.14
N ASN A 78 -7.66 1.86 14.90
CA ASN A 78 -8.00 1.06 16.08
C ASN A 78 -8.52 2.04 17.13
N ILE A 79 -9.84 2.26 17.14
CA ILE A 79 -10.54 2.93 18.22
C ILE A 79 -10.28 2.12 19.49
N SER A 80 -9.28 2.53 20.26
CA SER A 80 -9.08 2.05 21.62
C SER A 80 -10.21 2.66 22.45
N VAL A 81 -11.31 1.91 22.58
CA VAL A 81 -12.40 2.25 23.49
C VAL A 81 -11.83 2.10 24.90
N LYS A 82 -11.30 3.19 25.45
CA LYS A 82 -11.04 3.31 26.89
C LYS A 82 -12.39 3.23 27.57
N HIS A 83 -12.74 2.04 28.07
CA HIS A 83 -13.79 1.92 29.08
C HIS A 83 -13.26 2.56 30.36
N GLY A 84 -14.04 3.50 30.89
CA GLY A 84 -13.83 4.12 32.19
C GLY A 84 -14.21 3.22 33.36
#